data_AF-A0A382EH36-F1
#
_entry.id   AF-A0A382EH36-F1
#
_cell.length_a   1.000
_cell.length_b   1.000
_cell.length_c   1.000
_cell.angle_alpha   90.00
_cell.angle_beta   90.00
_cell.angle_gamma   90.00
#
_symmetry.space_group_name_H-M   'P 1'
#
loop_
_entity.id
_entity.type
_entity.pdbx_description
1 polymer ?
#
loop_
_entity_poly.entity_id
_entity_poly.type
_entity_poly.pdbx_seq_one_letter_code
_entity_poly.pdbx_strand_id
1 'polypeptide(L)' 'VPVAAHDPPLQRSFDDLGTPLSDVTFCVIDLETTGTSPDRCAITEIGAVKLRGGACLGTFQT' A
#
# COMPACT_ATOMS: atom_id res chain seq x y z
N VAL A 1 44.23 -22.95 12.69
CA VAL A 1 42.96 -23.42 12.08
C VAL A 1 42.63 -22.47 10.95
N PRO A 2 42.49 -22.88 9.69
CA PRO A 2 42.10 -21.95 8.63
C PRO A 2 40.60 -21.64 8.79
N VAL A 3 40.27 -20.35 8.81
CA VAL A 3 38.87 -19.89 8.76
C VAL A 3 38.38 -20.10 7.33
N ALA A 4 37.31 -20.87 7.15
CA ALA A 4 36.65 -21.01 5.86
C ALA A 4 36.20 -19.63 5.37
N ALA A 5 36.50 -19.30 4.12
CA ALA A 5 36.04 -18.07 3.50
C ALA A 5 34.50 -18.08 3.49
N HIS A 6 33.88 -17.02 4.00
CA HIS A 6 32.43 -16.85 3.96
C HIS A 6 32.05 -16.43 2.53
N ASP A 7 31.03 -17.06 1.96
CA ASP A 7 30.48 -16.59 0.68
C ASP A 7 30.02 -15.13 0.83
N PRO A 8 30.34 -14.26 -0.14
CA PRO A 8 29.93 -12.87 -0.08
C PRO A 8 28.40 -12.81 -0.08
N PRO A 9 27.80 -11.90 0.71
CA PRO A 9 26.35 -11.72 0.70
C PRO A 9 25.90 -11.34 -0.71
N LEU A 10 24.94 -12.09 -1.25
CA LEU A 10 24.32 -11.80 -2.54
C LEU A 10 23.31 -10.67 -2.38
N GLN A 11 23.53 -9.55 -3.08
CA GLN A 11 22.53 -8.49 -3.20
C GLN A 11 21.40 -8.95 -4.14
N ARG A 12 20.16 -8.87 -3.65
CA ARG A 12 18.94 -9.22 -4.42
C ARG A 12 18.52 -8.09 -5.37
N SER A 13 17.78 -8.45 -6.42
CA SER A 13 17.15 -7.48 -7.34
C SER A 13 15.86 -6.91 -6.74
N PHE A 14 15.43 -5.75 -7.24
CA PHE A 14 14.07 -5.26 -6.98
C PHE A 14 13.00 -6.20 -7.55
N ASP A 15 13.31 -6.99 -8.57
CA ASP A 15 12.42 -8.02 -9.11
C ASP A 15 12.08 -9.09 -8.05
N ASP A 16 12.97 -9.28 -7.06
CA ASP A 16 12.75 -10.22 -5.97
C ASP A 16 11.80 -9.67 -4.88
N LEU A 17 11.32 -8.43 -5.01
CA LEU A 17 10.38 -7.80 -4.08
C LEU A 17 8.91 -8.09 -4.41
N GLY A 18 8.62 -8.73 -5.55
CA GLY A 18 7.27 -9.02 -6.01
C GLY A 18 6.71 -7.92 -6.92
N THR A 19 5.46 -7.51 -6.71
CA THR A 19 4.80 -6.52 -7.57
C THR A 19 5.42 -5.13 -7.38
N PRO A 20 5.93 -4.47 -8.44
CA PRO A 20 6.40 -3.09 -8.36
C PRO A 20 5.30 -2.15 -7.86
N LEU A 21 5.64 -1.15 -7.05
CA LEU A 21 4.66 -0.16 -6.54
C LEU A 21 3.92 0.58 -7.66
N SER A 22 4.56 0.77 -8.83
CA SER A 22 3.91 1.35 -10.01
C SER A 22 2.74 0.51 -10.53
N ASP A 23 2.78 -0.80 -10.30
CA ASP A 23 1.84 -1.77 -10.89
C ASP A 23 0.74 -2.16 -9.89
N VAL A 24 0.90 -1.80 -8.62
CA VAL A 24 -0.12 -1.97 -7.58
C VAL A 24 -1.32 -1.06 -7.85
N THR A 25 -2.54 -1.59 -7.76
CA THR A 25 -3.74 -0.75 -7.67
C THR A 25 -3.99 -0.38 -6.23
N PHE A 26 -3.94 0.92 -5.94
CA PHE A 26 -4.33 1.48 -4.66
C PHE A 26 -5.79 1.93 -4.69
N CYS A 27 -6.46 1.82 -3.54
CA CYS A 27 -7.68 2.56 -3.25
C CYS A 27 -7.37 3.46 -2.07
N VAL A 28 -7.31 4.77 -2.30
CA VAL A 28 -7.15 5.77 -1.24
C VAL A 28 -8.55 6.16 -0.78
N ILE A 29 -8.78 6.06 0.52
CA ILE A 29 -10.09 6.30 1.13
C ILE A 29 -9.94 7.46 2.11
N ASP A 30 -10.91 8.37 2.04
CA ASP A 30 -11.14 9.42 3.02
C ASP A 30 -12.50 9.17 3.68
N LEU A 31 -12.55 9.24 5.01
CA LEU A 31 -13.76 8.91 5.79
C LEU A 31 -14.11 10.06 6.71
N GLU A 32 -15.37 10.47 6.66
CA GLU A 32 -15.95 11.36 7.66
C GLU A 32 -16.82 10.55 8.62
N THR A 33 -16.74 10.89 9.90
CA THR A 33 -17.37 10.12 10.97
C THR A 33 -18.06 11.00 12.00
N THR A 34 -19.02 10.45 12.74
CA THR A 34 -19.65 11.13 13.88
C THR A 34 -18.74 11.23 15.11
N GLY A 35 -17.50 10.74 15.01
CA GLY A 35 -16.52 10.65 16.10
C GLY A 35 -15.52 9.51 15.88
N THR A 36 -14.55 9.38 16.77
CA THR A 36 -13.37 8.53 16.55
C THR A 36 -13.49 7.07 17.00
N SER A 37 -14.59 6.69 17.65
CA SER A 37 -14.78 5.34 18.18
C SER A 37 -15.38 4.41 17.13
N PRO A 38 -14.68 3.37 16.64
CA PRO A 38 -15.22 2.45 15.64
C PRO A 38 -16.45 1.68 16.15
N ASP A 39 -16.52 1.42 17.46
CA ASP A 39 -17.64 0.66 18.05
C ASP A 39 -18.91 1.50 18.30
N ARG A 40 -18.81 2.83 18.25
CA ARG A 40 -19.87 3.75 18.73
C ARG A 40 -20.21 4.88 17.76
N CYS A 41 -19.33 5.18 16.81
CA CYS A 41 -19.51 6.25 15.85
C CYS A 41 -19.81 5.66 14.48
N ALA A 42 -20.55 6.40 13.66
CA ALA A 42 -20.91 6.00 12.31
C ALA A 42 -20.06 6.74 11.28
N ILE A 43 -19.86 6.12 10.11
CA ILE A 43 -19.37 6.81 8.91
C ILE A 43 -20.52 7.60 8.31
N THR A 44 -20.28 8.86 7.98
CA THR A 44 -21.29 9.75 7.39
C THR A 44 -21.05 10.00 5.91
N GLU A 45 -19.81 9.94 5.45
CA GLU A 45 -19.43 10.09 4.05
C GLU A 45 -18.22 9.20 3.74
N ILE A 46 -18.14 8.73 2.49
CA ILE A 46 -17.00 7.96 1.97
C ILE A 46 -16.52 8.61 0.68
N GLY A 47 -15.28 9.11 0.69
CA GLY A 47 -14.54 9.45 -0.52
C GLY A 47 -13.57 8.33 -0.88
N ALA A 48 -13.51 7.92 -2.15
CA ALA A 48 -12.49 6.97 -2.59
C ALA A 48 -11.92 7.28 -3.99
N VAL A 49 -10.63 7.05 -4.15
CA VAL A 49 -9.90 7.21 -5.42
C VAL A 49 -9.10 5.94 -5.71
N LYS A 50 -9.35 5.34 -6.88
CA LYS A 50 -8.59 4.19 -7.37
C LYS A 50 -7.40 4.67 -8.21
N LEU A 51 -6.20 4.24 -7.87
CA LEU A 51 -4.95 4.69 -8.49
C LEU A 51 -4.09 3.50 -8.95
N ARG A 52 -3.33 3.65 -10.03
CA ARG A 52 -2.22 2.76 -10.43
C ARG A 52 -1.19 3.55 -11.21
N GLY A 53 0.10 3.38 -10.91
CA GLY A 53 1.19 4.05 -11.65
C GLY A 53 1.08 5.57 -11.67
N GLY A 54 0.48 6.18 -10.64
CA GLY A 54 0.21 7.62 -10.57
C GLY A 54 -1.03 8.09 -11.33
N ALA A 55 -1.73 7.22 -12.06
CA ALA A 55 -2.96 7.55 -12.77
C ALA A 55 -4.21 7.28 -11.91
N CYS A 56 -5.16 8.21 -11.92
CA CYS A 56 -6.50 8.01 -11.35
C CYS A 56 -7.34 7.17 -12.33
N LEU A 57 -7.83 6.03 -11.86
CA LEU A 57 -8.62 5.08 -12.63
C LEU A 57 -10.13 5.19 -12.33
N GLY A 58 -10.49 5.90 -11.26
CA GLY A 58 -11.89 6.12 -10.91
C GLY A 58 -12.03 6.75 -9.52
N THR A 59 -13.18 7.37 -9.30
CA THR A 59 -13.56 7.99 -8.04
C THR A 59 -14.93 7.45 -7.58
N PHE A 60 -15.18 7.55 -6.28
CA PHE A 60 -16.45 7.22 -5.66
C PHE A 60 -16.72 8.21 -4.53
N GLN A 61 -17.98 8.62 -4.37
CA GLN A 61 -18.45 9.47 -3.28
C GLN A 61 -19.91 9.15 -2.96
N THR A 62 -20.28 9.14 -1.68
CA THR A 62 -21.66 8.95 -1.18
C THR A 62 -21.89 9.66 0.14
#